data_AF-A0A968V8H0-F1
#
_entry.id   AF-A0A968V8H0-F1
#
_cell.length_a   1.000
_cell.length_b   1.000
_cell.length_c   1.000
_cell.angle_alpha   90.00
_cell.angle_beta   90.00
_cell.angle_gamma   90.00
#
_symmetry.space_group_name_H-M   'P 1'
#
loop_
_entity.id
_entity.type
_entity.pdbx_description
1 polymer ?
#
loop_
_entity_poly.entity_id
_entity_poly.type
_entity_poly.pdbx_seq_one_letter_code
_entity_poly.pdbx_strand_id
1 'polypeptide(L)'
;MLSCHRIENWFRNGLVPCLLALVILATTVSLAYPQTGSPTVNQQTGAPVVLGDETLFYIQARIASFSPEFRAQVVSNRITTFAKDTEVSLDTLKIVDNEATATVDIRAGAQTLVTIADVDAVAAGQSRQELANQYLQTIKESVTEFRASYTVQSLLRGAFYTLISTVVLIASFIAIAKSVPIIYRQLRHWRGTRIPAFSLFGTEILSSHRVVDLISEIIKIVRLALFLGLFYLYINLVLGFFPWTKGLARFLFSYIQTAINTLGAGLLAYLPNLFFLIIIWLLTSYFLRVIRFCSL
;
A
#
# COMPACT_ATOMS: atom_id res chain seq x y z
N MET A 1 -23.92 -5.98 -40.49
CA MET A 1 -23.57 -6.98 -39.47
C MET A 1 -22.09 -7.02 -39.07
N LEU A 2 -21.12 -6.70 -39.95
CA LEU A 2 -19.66 -6.77 -39.65
C LEU A 2 -19.13 -5.79 -38.59
N SER A 3 -19.84 -4.69 -38.30
CA SER A 3 -19.41 -3.68 -37.32
C SER A 3 -19.66 -4.11 -35.87
N CYS A 4 -20.71 -4.89 -35.61
CA CYS A 4 -21.08 -5.29 -34.24
C CYS A 4 -20.07 -6.28 -33.64
N HIS A 5 -19.60 -7.24 -34.43
CA HIS A 5 -18.62 -8.25 -33.99
C HIS A 5 -17.24 -7.65 -33.67
N ARG A 6 -16.83 -6.60 -34.41
CA ARG A 6 -15.54 -5.92 -34.20
C ARG A 6 -15.53 -5.07 -32.91
N ILE A 7 -16.70 -4.59 -32.48
CA ILE A 7 -16.88 -3.78 -31.26
C ILE A 7 -16.91 -4.67 -30.02
N GLU A 8 -17.60 -5.81 -30.10
CA GLU A 8 -17.66 -6.81 -29.02
C GLU A 8 -16.28 -7.43 -28.74
N ASN A 9 -15.50 -7.72 -29.79
CA ASN A 9 -14.12 -8.18 -29.65
C ASN A 9 -13.20 -7.10 -29.05
N TRP A 10 -13.44 -5.81 -29.29
CA TRP A 10 -12.63 -4.74 -28.70
C TRP A 10 -12.92 -4.53 -27.21
N PHE A 11 -14.19 -4.66 -26.81
CA PHE A 11 -14.61 -4.62 -25.41
C PHE A 11 -14.08 -5.82 -24.61
N ARG A 12 -14.16 -7.01 -25.20
CA ARG A 12 -13.69 -8.28 -24.62
C ARG A 12 -12.17 -8.42 -24.63
N ASN A 13 -11.46 -7.81 -25.58
CA ASN A 13 -10.00 -7.95 -25.73
C ASN A 13 -9.19 -6.73 -25.26
N GLY A 14 -9.83 -5.61 -24.87
CA GLY A 14 -9.12 -4.41 -24.41
C GLY A 14 -9.49 -3.94 -22.99
N LEU A 15 -10.79 -3.81 -22.71
CA LEU A 15 -11.27 -3.25 -21.43
C LEU A 15 -11.33 -4.31 -20.32
N VAL A 16 -11.84 -5.50 -20.65
CA VAL A 16 -11.91 -6.65 -19.74
C VAL A 16 -10.52 -7.17 -19.32
N PRO A 17 -9.53 -7.33 -20.22
CA PRO A 17 -8.18 -7.71 -19.80
C PRO A 17 -7.43 -6.59 -19.07
N CYS A 18 -7.71 -5.30 -19.30
CA CYS A 18 -7.16 -4.21 -18.48
C CYS A 18 -7.77 -4.18 -17.06
N LEU A 19 -9.09 -4.38 -16.93
CA LEU A 19 -9.76 -4.49 -15.63
C LEU A 19 -9.37 -5.77 -14.90
N LEU A 20 -9.27 -6.90 -15.60
CA LEU A 20 -8.73 -8.15 -15.05
C LEU A 20 -7.25 -8.01 -14.69
N ALA A 21 -6.43 -7.35 -15.50
CA ALA A 21 -5.03 -7.08 -15.16
C ALA A 21 -4.93 -6.16 -13.93
N LEU A 22 -5.83 -5.18 -13.77
CA LEU A 22 -5.88 -4.30 -12.60
C LEU A 22 -6.35 -5.03 -11.34
N VAL A 23 -7.32 -5.94 -11.46
CA VAL A 23 -7.77 -6.82 -10.37
C VAL A 23 -6.70 -7.87 -10.02
N ILE A 24 -6.01 -8.44 -11.02
CA ILE A 24 -4.93 -9.41 -10.83
C ILE A 24 -3.67 -8.72 -10.27
N LEU A 25 -3.31 -7.52 -10.70
CA LEU A 25 -2.25 -6.72 -10.07
C LEU A 25 -2.61 -6.35 -8.63
N ALA A 26 -3.86 -5.97 -8.35
CA ALA A 26 -4.30 -5.68 -6.99
C ALA A 26 -4.32 -6.90 -6.06
N THR A 27 -4.60 -8.11 -6.57
CA THR A 27 -4.58 -9.35 -5.76
C THR A 27 -3.18 -9.97 -5.65
N THR A 28 -2.33 -9.83 -6.67
CA THR A 28 -0.94 -10.35 -6.63
C THR A 28 0.00 -9.50 -5.78
N VAL A 29 -0.26 -8.20 -5.62
CA VAL A 29 0.49 -7.35 -4.66
C VAL A 29 0.32 -7.82 -3.20
N SER A 30 -0.70 -8.63 -2.90
CA SER A 30 -0.87 -9.28 -1.60
C SER A 30 -0.11 -10.60 -1.42
N LEU A 31 0.59 -11.14 -2.43
CA LEU A 31 1.22 -12.48 -2.35
C LEU A 31 2.75 -12.52 -2.44
N ALA A 32 3.44 -11.38 -2.45
CA ALA A 32 4.90 -11.34 -2.47
C ALA A 32 5.47 -10.42 -1.38
N TYR A 33 4.99 -10.58 -0.16
CA TYR A 33 5.84 -10.33 1.00
C TYR A 33 6.47 -11.68 1.33
N PRO A 34 7.79 -11.89 1.15
CA PRO A 34 8.45 -12.94 1.89
C PRO A 34 8.11 -12.71 3.36
N GLN A 35 7.31 -13.61 3.93
CA GLN A 35 7.30 -13.80 5.37
C GLN A 35 8.66 -14.41 5.68
N THR A 36 9.68 -13.56 5.78
CA THR A 36 10.81 -13.88 6.64
C THR A 36 10.18 -14.12 8.00
N GLY A 37 10.07 -15.41 8.36
CA GLY A 37 9.59 -15.80 9.67
C GLY A 37 10.42 -15.05 10.68
N SER A 38 9.79 -14.11 11.37
CA SER A 38 10.37 -13.52 12.57
C SER A 38 10.76 -14.69 13.46
N PRO A 39 12.03 -14.87 13.83
CA PRO A 39 12.35 -15.69 14.97
C PRO A 39 11.58 -15.06 16.13
N THR A 40 10.60 -15.79 16.66
CA THR A 40 9.91 -15.43 17.89
C THR A 40 10.95 -15.39 19.00
N VAL A 41 11.40 -14.18 19.34
CA VAL A 41 11.90 -13.85 20.66
C VAL A 41 11.14 -12.63 21.13
N ASN A 42 10.40 -12.86 22.21
CA ASN A 42 9.61 -11.93 22.98
C ASN A 42 10.49 -10.72 23.41
N GLN A 43 10.11 -9.50 23.02
CA GLN A 43 10.30 -8.19 23.71
C GLN A 43 10.24 -7.00 22.73
N GLN A 44 9.04 -6.49 22.44
CA GLN A 44 8.84 -5.14 21.85
C GLN A 44 8.93 -4.04 22.93
N THR A 45 9.88 -4.16 23.85
CA THR A 45 10.09 -3.20 24.94
C THR A 45 11.38 -2.44 24.64
N GLY A 46 11.35 -1.10 24.76
CA GLY A 46 12.51 -0.23 24.51
C GLY A 46 12.45 0.57 23.20
N ALA A 47 13.47 1.38 22.97
CA ALA A 47 13.57 2.26 21.80
C ALA A 47 14.27 1.54 20.62
N PRO A 48 13.69 1.58 19.41
CA PRO A 48 14.22 0.86 18.26
C PRO A 48 15.46 1.53 17.68
N VAL A 49 16.51 0.74 17.44
CA VAL A 49 17.63 1.11 16.57
C VAL A 49 17.28 0.73 15.15
N VAL A 50 17.34 1.68 14.23
CA VAL A 50 16.87 1.51 12.85
C VAL A 50 17.96 1.83 11.83
N LEU A 51 17.93 1.11 10.71
CA LEU A 51 18.69 1.42 9.49
C LEU A 51 17.72 1.55 8.33
N GLY A 52 17.43 2.79 7.93
CA GLY A 52 16.35 3.07 6.98
C GLY A 52 14.99 2.71 7.59
N ASP A 53 14.34 1.69 7.04
CA ASP A 53 13.02 1.23 7.48
C ASP A 53 13.07 -0.12 8.24
N GLU A 54 14.27 -0.64 8.48
CA GLU A 54 14.50 -1.91 9.19
C GLU A 54 14.89 -1.62 10.64
N THR A 55 14.22 -2.26 11.58
CA THR A 55 14.61 -2.25 13.01
C THR A 55 15.63 -3.34 13.24
N LEU A 56 16.81 -2.97 13.69
CA LEU A 56 17.91 -3.89 13.96
C LEU A 56 17.73 -4.57 15.32
N PHE A 57 17.52 -3.77 16.36
CA PHE A 57 17.35 -4.22 17.75
C PHE A 57 16.78 -3.10 18.61
N TYR A 58 16.50 -3.38 19.88
CA TYR A 58 15.92 -2.43 20.83
C TYR A 58 16.90 -2.11 21.96
N ILE A 59 16.98 -0.82 22.33
CA ILE A 59 17.67 -0.38 23.54
C ILE A 59 16.64 -0.17 24.63
N GLN A 60 16.77 -0.91 25.72
CA GLN A 60 15.83 -0.88 26.85
C GLN A 60 16.33 -0.02 28.00
N ALA A 61 17.63 -0.06 28.26
CA ALA A 61 18.21 0.53 29.46
C ALA A 61 18.63 1.99 29.26
N ARG A 62 18.42 2.79 30.31
CA ARG A 62 19.01 4.12 30.47
C ARG A 62 20.45 3.97 30.97
N ILE A 63 21.36 4.80 30.47
CA ILE A 63 22.72 4.93 31.02
C ILE A 63 22.90 6.38 31.46
N ALA A 64 23.14 6.58 32.75
CA ALA A 64 23.27 7.91 33.35
C ALA A 64 22.09 8.83 32.96
N SER A 65 22.39 9.96 32.30
CA SER A 65 21.40 10.93 31.81
C SER A 65 20.82 10.59 30.43
N PHE A 66 21.32 9.57 29.73
CA PHE A 66 20.90 9.23 28.38
C PHE A 66 19.73 8.25 28.38
N SER A 67 18.57 8.71 27.89
CA SER A 67 17.38 7.88 27.75
C SER A 67 17.57 6.80 26.68
N PRO A 68 16.81 5.69 26.75
CA PRO A 68 16.84 4.64 25.72
C PRO A 68 16.59 5.19 24.31
N GLU A 69 15.66 6.15 24.16
CA GLU A 69 15.30 6.79 22.89
C GLU A 69 16.48 7.58 22.31
N PHE A 70 17.14 8.39 23.15
CA PHE A 70 18.31 9.16 22.74
C PHE A 70 19.46 8.22 22.32
N ARG A 71 19.71 7.16 23.10
CA ARG A 71 20.72 6.16 22.76
C ARG A 71 20.40 5.48 21.43
N ALA A 72 19.16 5.04 21.24
CA ALA A 72 18.74 4.36 20.02
C ALA A 72 18.87 5.28 18.79
N GLN A 73 18.52 6.55 18.92
CA GLN A 73 18.68 7.54 17.85
C GLN A 73 20.16 7.78 17.50
N VAL A 74 21.03 7.95 18.49
CA VAL A 74 22.47 8.15 18.27
C VAL A 74 23.08 6.93 17.58
N VAL A 75 22.73 5.72 18.03
CA VAL A 75 23.21 4.48 17.43
C VAL A 75 22.69 4.33 16.00
N SER A 76 21.40 4.56 15.75
CA SER A 76 20.80 4.51 14.41
C SER A 76 21.50 5.46 13.44
N ASN A 77 21.78 6.69 13.88
CA ASN A 77 22.49 7.68 13.07
C ASN A 77 23.92 7.22 12.74
N ARG A 78 24.66 6.68 13.71
CA ARG A 78 26.02 6.17 13.49
C ARG A 78 26.04 5.00 12.51
N ILE A 79 25.13 4.03 12.68
CA ILE A 79 24.99 2.89 11.76
C ILE A 79 24.59 3.37 10.37
N THR A 80 23.67 4.33 10.26
CA THR A 80 23.25 4.90 8.98
C THR A 80 24.39 5.61 8.26
N THR A 81 25.21 6.39 8.97
CA THR A 81 26.40 7.03 8.40
C THR A 81 27.41 6.00 7.90
N PHE A 82 27.68 4.97 8.70
CA PHE A 82 28.56 3.86 8.30
C PHE A 82 28.01 3.07 7.10
N ALA A 83 26.70 2.84 7.05
CA ALA A 83 26.06 2.10 5.97
C ALA A 83 26.14 2.84 4.63
N LYS A 84 26.02 4.17 4.65
CA LYS A 84 26.12 5.05 3.47
C LYS A 84 27.54 5.17 2.93
N ASP A 85 28.54 5.07 3.80
CA ASP A 85 29.94 5.09 3.39
C ASP A 85 30.35 3.74 2.80
N THR A 86 30.25 3.62 1.48
CA THR A 86 30.57 2.37 0.76
C THR A 86 32.07 2.11 0.61
N GLU A 87 32.94 3.09 0.91
CA GLU A 87 34.40 2.91 0.84
C GLU A 87 34.92 2.11 2.04
N VAL A 88 34.24 2.21 3.19
CA VAL A 88 34.62 1.49 4.40
C VAL A 88 34.08 0.06 4.38
N SER A 89 34.98 -0.94 4.39
CA SER A 89 34.60 -2.37 4.43
C SER A 89 33.88 -2.76 5.73
N LEU A 90 32.94 -3.70 5.63
CA LEU A 90 32.28 -4.37 6.77
C LEU A 90 33.27 -5.12 7.67
N ASP A 91 34.45 -5.50 7.15
CA ASP A 91 35.50 -6.18 7.92
C ASP A 91 36.18 -5.27 8.94
N THR A 92 35.97 -3.94 8.82
CA THR A 92 36.43 -2.97 9.82
C THR A 92 35.62 -3.02 11.11
N LEU A 93 34.42 -3.65 11.08
CA LEU A 93 33.58 -3.82 12.26
C LEU A 93 34.20 -4.84 13.21
N LYS A 94 34.56 -4.36 14.40
CA LYS A 94 35.16 -5.18 15.46
C LYS A 94 34.49 -4.92 16.79
N ILE A 95 34.41 -5.97 17.60
CA ILE A 95 34.05 -5.88 19.01
C ILE A 95 35.32 -5.56 19.79
N VAL A 96 35.26 -4.54 20.63
CA VAL A 96 36.35 -4.08 21.48
C VAL A 96 35.85 -4.08 22.92
N ASP A 97 36.47 -4.89 23.76
CA ASP A 97 36.21 -4.85 25.20
C ASP A 97 36.95 -3.64 25.80
N ASN A 98 36.23 -2.82 26.56
CA ASN A 98 36.74 -1.62 27.19
C ASN A 98 36.70 -1.79 28.71
N GLU A 99 37.76 -2.39 29.24
CA GLU A 99 37.91 -2.69 30.67
C GLU A 99 37.76 -1.45 31.55
N ALA A 100 38.25 -0.28 31.09
CA ALA A 100 38.23 0.96 31.86
C ALA A 100 36.81 1.48 32.14
N THR A 101 35.85 1.15 31.27
CA THR A 101 34.45 1.58 31.41
C THR A 101 33.51 0.41 31.71
N ALA A 102 34.03 -0.82 31.81
CA ALA A 102 33.25 -2.04 31.90
C ALA A 102 32.16 -2.13 30.79
N THR A 103 32.52 -1.75 29.56
CA THR A 103 31.62 -1.81 28.40
C THR A 103 32.22 -2.60 27.25
N VAL A 104 31.36 -3.09 26.36
CA VAL A 104 31.79 -3.70 25.10
C VAL A 104 31.31 -2.81 23.96
N ASP A 105 32.24 -2.38 23.11
CA ASP A 105 31.98 -1.48 21.99
C ASP A 105 32.01 -2.22 20.65
N ILE A 106 31.04 -1.92 19.78
CA ILE A 106 31.11 -2.27 18.36
C ILE A 106 31.67 -1.05 17.62
N ARG A 107 32.84 -1.19 17.00
CA ARG A 107 33.56 -0.08 16.36
C ARG A 107 33.81 -0.37 14.88
N ALA A 108 33.71 0.68 14.06
CA ALA A 108 34.15 0.72 12.68
C ALA A 108 35.40 1.62 12.61
N GLY A 109 36.59 1.01 12.63
CA GLY A 109 37.84 1.76 12.74
C GLY A 109 37.89 2.63 14.01
N ALA A 110 37.99 3.95 13.86
CA ALA A 110 38.02 4.89 14.99
C ALA A 110 36.63 5.22 15.57
N GLN A 111 35.55 4.95 14.82
CA GLN A 111 34.20 5.33 15.21
C GLN A 111 33.51 4.21 16.00
N THR A 112 33.00 4.53 17.19
CA THR A 112 32.15 3.61 17.96
C THR A 112 30.71 3.70 17.46
N LEU A 113 30.15 2.58 16.98
CA LEU A 113 28.77 2.48 16.51
C LEU A 113 27.80 2.22 17.66
N VAL A 114 28.13 1.23 18.51
CA VAL A 114 27.30 0.80 19.65
C VAL A 114 28.21 0.62 20.87
N THR A 115 27.71 1.03 22.04
CA THR A 115 28.33 0.76 23.34
C THR A 115 27.33 -0.02 24.18
N ILE A 116 27.75 -1.18 24.68
CA ILE A 116 26.94 -2.14 25.42
C ILE A 116 27.45 -2.18 26.86
N ALA A 117 26.59 -1.77 27.79
CA ALA A 117 26.89 -1.78 29.22
C ALA A 117 26.21 -2.97 29.93
N ASP A 118 26.55 -3.21 31.20
CA ASP A 118 25.95 -4.29 32.00
C ASP A 118 24.42 -4.21 32.04
N VAL A 119 23.86 -2.98 32.09
CA VAL A 119 22.40 -2.78 32.10
C VAL A 119 21.72 -3.28 30.82
N ASP A 120 22.41 -3.25 29.68
CA ASP A 120 21.88 -3.76 28.41
C ASP A 120 21.93 -5.28 28.38
N ALA A 121 23.04 -5.86 28.86
CA ALA A 121 23.22 -7.30 28.99
C ALA A 121 22.18 -7.93 29.94
N VAL A 122 21.94 -7.31 31.10
CA VAL A 122 20.91 -7.71 32.05
C VAL A 122 19.51 -7.64 31.43
N ALA A 123 19.20 -6.56 30.70
CA ALA A 123 17.90 -6.42 30.03
C ALA A 123 17.68 -7.50 28.95
N ALA A 124 18.73 -7.89 28.24
CA ALA A 124 18.69 -8.94 27.22
C ALA A 124 18.79 -10.37 27.79
N GLY A 125 19.12 -10.54 29.07
CA GLY A 125 19.36 -11.85 29.68
C GLY A 125 20.58 -12.60 29.10
N GLN A 126 21.56 -11.86 28.57
CA GLN A 126 22.76 -12.38 27.91
C GLN A 126 24.02 -11.76 28.53
N SER A 127 25.20 -12.33 28.25
CA SER A 127 26.45 -11.62 28.56
C SER A 127 26.68 -10.44 27.61
N ARG A 128 27.47 -9.44 28.03
CA ARG A 128 27.86 -8.31 27.15
C ARG A 128 28.47 -8.79 25.84
N GLN A 129 29.28 -9.84 25.89
CA GLN A 129 29.98 -10.36 24.72
C GLN A 129 29.02 -11.08 23.75
N GLU A 130 28.09 -11.88 24.26
CA GLU A 130 27.06 -12.52 23.42
C GLU A 130 26.16 -11.48 22.76
N LEU A 131 25.70 -10.49 23.53
CA LEU A 131 24.87 -9.41 23.01
C LEU A 131 25.61 -8.59 21.95
N ALA A 132 26.90 -8.32 22.16
CA ALA A 132 27.75 -7.64 21.18
C ALA A 132 27.91 -8.44 19.88
N ASN A 133 28.10 -9.76 19.98
CA ASN A 133 28.18 -10.63 18.80
C ASN A 133 26.86 -10.66 18.03
N GLN A 134 25.72 -10.76 18.73
CA GLN A 134 24.40 -10.71 18.12
C GLN A 134 24.19 -9.37 17.38
N TYR A 135 24.42 -8.25 18.06
CA TYR A 135 24.29 -6.93 17.45
C TYR A 135 25.24 -6.72 16.27
N LEU A 136 26.50 -7.18 16.38
CA LEU A 136 27.46 -7.10 15.28
C LEU A 136 26.97 -7.86 14.06
N GLN A 137 26.44 -9.07 14.25
CA GLN A 137 25.92 -9.90 13.16
C GLN A 137 24.72 -9.23 12.49
N THR A 138 23.73 -8.79 13.27
CA THR A 138 22.56 -8.08 12.75
C THR A 138 22.97 -6.82 11.97
N ILE A 139 23.90 -6.02 12.51
CA ILE A 139 24.42 -4.83 11.82
C ILE A 139 25.10 -5.22 10.49
N LYS A 140 25.93 -6.26 10.48
CA LYS A 140 26.60 -6.72 9.25
C LYS A 140 25.60 -7.15 8.19
N GLU A 141 24.60 -7.94 8.56
CA GLU A 141 23.56 -8.44 7.65
C GLU A 141 22.76 -7.26 7.07
N SER A 142 22.18 -6.41 7.92
CA SER A 142 21.35 -5.29 7.46
C SER A 142 22.15 -4.23 6.70
N VAL A 143 23.41 -3.95 7.05
CA VAL A 143 24.27 -3.03 6.27
C VAL A 143 24.62 -3.64 4.91
N THR A 144 24.83 -4.96 4.83
CA THR A 144 25.08 -5.64 3.56
C THR A 144 23.86 -5.52 2.64
N GLU A 145 22.67 -5.78 3.17
CA GLU A 145 21.42 -5.62 2.42
C GLU A 145 21.14 -4.16 2.03
N PHE A 146 21.42 -3.23 2.96
CA PHE A 146 21.33 -1.80 2.71
C PHE A 146 22.25 -1.43 1.54
N ARG A 147 23.53 -1.76 1.57
CA ARG A 147 24.46 -1.41 0.48
C ARG A 147 24.08 -2.08 -0.84
N ALA A 148 23.69 -3.36 -0.82
CA ALA A 148 23.24 -4.09 -2.01
C ALA A 148 22.01 -3.42 -2.67
N SER A 149 21.13 -2.86 -1.86
CA SER A 149 19.95 -2.11 -2.32
C SER A 149 20.29 -0.77 -2.97
N TYR A 150 21.47 -0.20 -2.71
CA TYR A 150 21.91 1.11 -3.24
C TYR A 150 23.00 0.99 -4.33
N THR A 151 23.40 -0.22 -4.73
CA THR A 151 24.34 -0.43 -5.85
C THR A 151 23.75 0.09 -7.17
N VAL A 152 24.58 0.64 -8.06
CA VAL A 152 24.15 1.15 -9.40
C VAL A 152 23.29 0.14 -10.20
N GLN A 153 23.52 -1.16 -10.00
CA GLN A 153 22.69 -2.22 -10.61
C GLN A 153 21.24 -2.27 -10.09
N SER A 154 20.99 -1.94 -8.82
CA SER A 154 19.62 -1.87 -8.29
C SER A 154 18.90 -0.64 -8.85
N LEU A 155 19.62 0.47 -9.00
CA LEU A 155 19.13 1.71 -9.62
C LEU A 155 18.76 1.50 -11.09
N LEU A 156 19.62 0.79 -11.84
CA LEU A 156 19.35 0.48 -13.25
C LEU A 156 18.12 -0.43 -13.41
N ARG A 157 17.96 -1.43 -12.53
CA ARG A 157 16.77 -2.27 -12.48
C ARG A 157 15.52 -1.46 -12.13
N GLY A 158 15.61 -0.57 -11.14
CA GLY A 158 14.53 0.35 -10.77
C GLY A 158 14.10 1.21 -11.96
N ALA A 159 15.06 1.84 -12.64
CA ALA A 159 14.80 2.63 -13.84
C ALA A 159 14.15 1.81 -14.98
N PHE A 160 14.61 0.58 -15.19
CA PHE A 160 14.02 -0.33 -16.18
C PHE A 160 12.56 -0.67 -15.86
N TYR A 161 12.25 -1.03 -14.61
CA TYR A 161 10.88 -1.30 -14.19
C TYR A 161 10.00 -0.05 -14.20
N THR A 162 10.54 1.13 -13.88
CA THR A 162 9.85 2.42 -14.04
C THR A 162 9.47 2.63 -15.50
N LEU A 163 10.40 2.44 -16.44
CA LEU A 163 10.14 2.61 -17.88
C LEU A 163 8.99 1.69 -18.35
N ILE A 164 9.05 0.40 -18.00
CA ILE A 164 7.99 -0.56 -18.33
C ILE A 164 6.65 -0.09 -17.72
N SER A 165 6.65 0.31 -16.46
CA SER A 165 5.43 0.73 -15.75
C SER A 165 4.83 1.99 -16.36
N THR A 166 5.65 2.95 -16.81
CA THR A 166 5.20 4.14 -17.53
C THR A 166 4.56 3.76 -18.87
N VAL A 167 5.16 2.82 -19.62
CA VAL A 167 4.58 2.34 -20.89
C VAL A 167 3.21 1.68 -20.66
N VAL A 168 3.11 0.81 -19.65
CA VAL A 168 1.85 0.15 -19.26
C VAL A 168 0.80 1.18 -18.83
N LEU A 169 1.18 2.21 -18.06
CA LEU A 169 0.29 3.29 -17.65
C LEU A 169 -0.28 4.04 -18.87
N ILE A 170 0.60 4.47 -19.78
CA ILE A 170 0.21 5.20 -20.99
C ILE A 170 -0.73 4.34 -21.84
N ALA A 171 -0.38 3.07 -22.05
CA ALA A 171 -1.23 2.13 -22.79
C ALA A 171 -2.62 1.97 -22.15
N SER A 172 -2.68 1.90 -20.82
CA SER A 172 -3.93 1.78 -20.07
C SER A 172 -4.78 3.05 -20.15
N PHE A 173 -4.18 4.24 -20.05
CA PHE A 173 -4.89 5.51 -20.25
C PHE A 173 -5.44 5.63 -21.68
N ILE A 174 -4.67 5.23 -22.69
CA ILE A 174 -5.14 5.20 -24.08
C ILE A 174 -6.31 4.22 -24.25
N ALA A 175 -6.22 3.04 -23.64
CA ALA A 175 -7.30 2.05 -23.66
C ALA A 175 -8.60 2.60 -23.03
N ILE A 176 -8.52 3.22 -21.85
CA ILE A 176 -9.66 3.86 -21.19
C ILE A 176 -10.24 4.98 -22.07
N ALA A 177 -9.38 5.87 -22.59
CA ALA A 177 -9.80 6.99 -23.43
C ALA A 177 -10.53 6.51 -24.71
N LYS A 178 -10.02 5.45 -25.36
CA LYS A 178 -10.66 4.86 -26.54
C LYS A 178 -11.96 4.10 -26.23
N SER A 179 -12.15 3.64 -24.99
CA SER A 179 -13.31 2.84 -24.61
C SER A 179 -14.59 3.66 -24.48
N VAL A 180 -14.45 4.89 -24.01
CA VAL A 180 -15.55 5.82 -23.77
C VAL A 180 -16.42 6.07 -25.02
N PRO A 181 -15.89 6.45 -26.20
CA PRO A 181 -16.72 6.66 -27.38
C PRO A 181 -17.40 5.38 -27.87
N ILE A 182 -16.81 4.21 -27.61
CA ILE A 182 -17.39 2.91 -27.96
C ILE A 182 -18.58 2.59 -27.06
N ILE A 183 -18.45 2.83 -25.74
CA ILE A 183 -19.54 2.73 -24.78
C ILE A 183 -20.70 3.65 -25.19
N TYR A 184 -20.41 4.92 -25.46
CA TYR A 184 -21.44 5.87 -25.86
C TYR A 184 -22.12 5.49 -27.18
N ARG A 185 -21.39 4.93 -28.15
CA ARG A 185 -21.98 4.45 -29.41
C ARG A 185 -22.87 3.23 -29.18
N GLN A 186 -22.45 2.29 -28.33
CA GLN A 186 -23.24 1.10 -28.01
C GLN A 186 -24.50 1.47 -27.22
N LEU A 187 -24.38 2.39 -26.25
CA LEU A 187 -25.50 2.90 -25.46
C LEU A 187 -26.52 3.65 -26.35
N ARG A 188 -26.05 4.37 -27.36
CA ARG A 188 -26.93 4.97 -28.39
C ARG A 188 -27.57 3.94 -29.32
N HIS A 189 -26.96 2.77 -29.52
CA HIS A 189 -27.54 1.69 -30.32
C HIS A 189 -28.61 0.88 -29.56
N TRP A 190 -28.48 0.77 -28.24
CA TRP A 190 -29.49 0.15 -27.36
C TRP A 190 -30.67 1.08 -27.06
N ARG A 191 -30.54 2.35 -27.45
CA ARG A 191 -31.59 3.37 -27.44
C ARG A 191 -32.73 2.90 -28.37
N GLY A 192 -33.84 2.48 -27.78
CA GLY A 192 -35.05 2.06 -28.49
C GLY A 192 -35.32 0.55 -28.59
N THR A 193 -34.42 -0.34 -28.16
CA THR A 193 -34.66 -1.81 -28.27
C THR A 193 -34.63 -2.58 -26.95
N ARG A 194 -33.78 -2.24 -25.98
CA ARG A 194 -33.61 -3.02 -24.73
C ARG A 194 -33.66 -2.23 -23.43
N ILE A 195 -33.73 -0.90 -23.50
CA ILE A 195 -33.97 -0.05 -22.32
C ILE A 195 -35.43 0.37 -22.41
N PRO A 196 -36.39 -0.42 -21.87
CA PRO A 196 -37.76 0.05 -21.76
C PRO A 196 -37.76 1.31 -20.88
N ALA A 197 -38.54 2.31 -21.29
CA ALA A 197 -38.85 3.43 -20.41
C ALA A 197 -39.36 2.85 -19.07
N PHE A 198 -38.77 3.25 -17.96
CA PHE A 198 -39.20 2.77 -16.64
C PHE A 198 -40.53 3.46 -16.29
N SER A 199 -41.63 2.97 -16.88
CA SER A 199 -42.98 3.46 -16.64
C SER A 199 -43.56 2.72 -15.43
N LEU A 200 -43.30 3.24 -14.23
CA LEU A 200 -44.06 2.86 -13.05
C LEU A 200 -45.33 3.73 -13.03
N PHE A 201 -46.50 3.09 -13.17
CA PHE A 201 -47.83 3.71 -12.97
C PHE A 201 -48.25 4.81 -13.98
N GLY A 202 -48.06 4.59 -15.29
CA GLY A 202 -48.74 5.40 -16.32
C GLY A 202 -48.40 6.90 -16.36
N THR A 203 -47.34 7.32 -15.66
CA THR A 203 -46.81 8.69 -15.70
C THR A 203 -45.30 8.63 -15.95
N GLU A 204 -44.81 9.43 -16.90
CA GLU A 204 -43.39 9.53 -17.24
C GLU A 204 -42.61 10.24 -16.12
N ILE A 205 -42.34 9.56 -15.01
CA ILE A 205 -41.64 10.18 -13.87
C ILE A 205 -40.15 10.45 -14.20
N LEU A 206 -39.53 9.60 -15.02
CA LEU A 206 -38.21 9.82 -15.63
C LEU A 206 -38.28 9.58 -17.14
N SER A 207 -38.17 10.65 -17.93
CA SER A 207 -38.04 10.53 -19.38
C SER A 207 -36.78 9.72 -19.74
N SER A 208 -36.83 8.91 -20.80
CA SER A 208 -35.68 8.12 -21.30
C SER A 208 -34.42 8.97 -21.50
N HIS A 209 -34.59 10.28 -21.71
CA HIS A 209 -33.51 11.26 -21.78
C HIS A 209 -32.75 11.39 -20.44
N ARG A 210 -33.46 11.55 -19.31
CA ARG A 210 -32.83 11.69 -17.99
C ARG A 210 -32.03 10.45 -17.59
N VAL A 211 -32.53 9.24 -17.91
CA VAL A 211 -31.82 7.99 -17.59
C VAL A 211 -30.49 7.89 -18.35
N VAL A 212 -30.49 8.25 -19.64
CA VAL A 212 -29.25 8.20 -20.44
C VAL A 212 -28.26 9.28 -20.00
N ASP A 213 -28.72 10.46 -19.62
CA ASP A 213 -27.86 11.52 -19.10
C ASP A 213 -27.25 11.11 -17.75
N LEU A 214 -28.04 10.51 -16.86
CA LEU A 214 -27.58 10.03 -15.54
C LEU A 214 -26.55 8.90 -15.68
N ILE A 215 -26.77 7.93 -16.58
CA ILE A 215 -25.78 6.90 -16.92
C ILE A 215 -24.51 7.53 -17.50
N SER A 216 -24.66 8.55 -18.34
CA SER A 216 -23.53 9.25 -18.97
C SER A 216 -22.69 10.00 -17.94
N GLU A 217 -23.32 10.62 -16.93
CA GLU A 217 -22.63 11.26 -15.80
C GLU A 217 -21.91 10.22 -14.92
N ILE A 218 -22.55 9.09 -14.61
CA ILE A 218 -21.91 8.00 -13.87
C ILE A 218 -20.67 7.50 -14.62
N ILE A 219 -20.72 7.34 -15.94
CA ILE A 219 -19.57 6.92 -16.75
C ILE A 219 -18.42 7.94 -16.65
N LYS A 220 -18.70 9.25 -16.60
CA LYS A 220 -17.66 10.28 -16.41
C LYS A 220 -17.00 10.18 -15.03
N ILE A 221 -17.80 9.97 -13.99
CA ILE A 221 -17.32 9.80 -12.61
C ILE A 221 -16.47 8.54 -12.49
N VAL A 222 -16.96 7.40 -13.00
CA VAL A 222 -16.22 6.13 -13.01
C VAL A 222 -14.92 6.27 -13.79
N ARG A 223 -14.94 6.96 -14.93
CA ARG A 223 -13.73 7.26 -15.71
C ARG A 223 -12.74 8.07 -14.87
N LEU A 224 -13.18 9.15 -14.23
CA LEU A 224 -12.31 9.97 -13.38
C LEU A 224 -11.71 9.14 -12.25
N ALA A 225 -12.51 8.32 -11.59
CA ALA A 225 -12.05 7.41 -10.54
C ALA A 225 -11.01 6.41 -11.05
N LEU A 226 -11.21 5.83 -12.25
CA LEU A 226 -10.23 4.95 -12.89
C LEU A 226 -8.92 5.66 -13.21
N PHE A 227 -8.96 6.89 -13.74
CA PHE A 227 -7.76 7.68 -14.02
C PHE A 227 -6.97 7.97 -12.73
N LEU A 228 -7.65 8.42 -11.68
CA LEU A 228 -7.04 8.67 -10.38
C LEU A 228 -6.46 7.38 -9.77
N GLY A 229 -7.20 6.28 -9.84
CA GLY A 229 -6.76 4.98 -9.33
C GLY A 229 -5.50 4.46 -10.03
N LEU A 230 -5.45 4.53 -11.37
CA LEU A 230 -4.25 4.16 -12.15
C LEU A 230 -3.06 5.04 -11.81
N PHE A 231 -3.28 6.36 -11.75
CA PHE A 231 -2.22 7.31 -11.44
C PHE A 231 -1.65 7.07 -10.05
N TYR A 232 -2.51 6.81 -9.07
CA TYR A 232 -2.11 6.44 -7.73
C TYR A 232 -1.28 5.15 -7.70
N LEU A 233 -1.75 4.09 -8.37
CA LEU A 233 -1.02 2.82 -8.45
C LEU A 233 0.36 3.01 -9.08
N TYR A 234 0.45 3.82 -10.14
CA TYR A 234 1.73 4.17 -10.77
C TYR A 234 2.69 4.87 -9.80
N ILE A 235 2.23 5.91 -9.09
CA ILE A 235 3.08 6.60 -8.10
C ILE A 235 3.60 5.59 -7.08
N ASN A 236 2.71 4.77 -6.51
CA ASN A 236 3.10 3.83 -5.46
C ASN A 236 4.14 2.80 -5.97
N LEU A 237 3.92 2.27 -7.19
CA LEU A 237 4.80 1.31 -7.83
C LEU A 237 6.19 1.91 -8.15
N VAL A 238 6.22 3.11 -8.74
CA VAL A 238 7.47 3.81 -9.06
C VAL A 238 8.25 4.13 -7.80
N LEU A 239 7.59 4.65 -6.75
CA LEU A 239 8.24 4.91 -5.47
C LEU A 239 8.74 3.61 -4.81
N GLY A 240 8.08 2.48 -5.02
CA GLY A 240 8.51 1.18 -4.51
C GLY A 240 9.77 0.63 -5.20
N PHE A 241 10.01 1.00 -6.46
CA PHE A 241 11.21 0.56 -7.19
C PHE A 241 12.49 1.25 -6.74
N PHE A 242 12.40 2.48 -6.24
CA PHE A 242 13.57 3.21 -5.75
C PHE A 242 13.75 3.00 -4.24
N PRO A 243 14.92 2.53 -3.80
CA PRO A 243 15.18 2.20 -2.39
C PRO A 243 14.96 3.39 -1.46
N TRP A 244 15.33 4.60 -1.89
CA TRP A 244 15.18 5.83 -1.11
C TRP A 244 13.72 6.29 -0.93
N THR A 245 12.77 5.81 -1.76
CA THR A 245 11.34 6.17 -1.66
C THR A 245 10.43 5.03 -1.19
N LYS A 246 10.98 3.84 -0.90
CA LYS A 246 10.19 2.70 -0.41
C LYS A 246 9.41 3.02 0.86
N GLY A 247 9.99 3.79 1.78
CA GLY A 247 9.29 4.27 2.98
C GLY A 247 8.04 5.08 2.61
N LEU A 248 8.17 6.04 1.69
CA LEU A 248 7.04 6.87 1.23
C LEU A 248 5.95 6.05 0.53
N ALA A 249 6.31 5.06 -0.30
CA ALA A 249 5.35 4.15 -0.92
C ALA A 249 4.51 3.40 0.13
N ARG A 250 5.16 2.89 1.17
CA ARG A 250 4.51 2.20 2.29
C ARG A 250 3.59 3.12 3.09
N PHE A 251 4.03 4.34 3.40
CA PHE A 251 3.19 5.33 4.09
C PHE A 251 1.94 5.69 3.28
N LEU A 252 2.09 5.91 1.97
CA LEU A 252 0.95 6.18 1.08
C LEU A 252 -0.02 4.99 1.03
N PHE A 253 0.52 3.79 0.92
CA PHE A 253 -0.27 2.56 0.88
C PHE A 253 -1.06 2.35 2.18
N SER A 254 -0.41 2.48 3.33
CA SER A 254 -1.06 2.29 4.63
C SER A 254 -2.16 3.32 4.87
N TYR A 255 -1.92 4.60 4.54
CA TYR A 255 -2.89 5.67 4.74
C TYR A 255 -4.17 5.43 3.94
N ILE A 256 -4.03 5.02 2.68
CA ILE A 256 -5.18 4.74 1.80
C ILE A 256 -5.88 3.45 2.21
N GLN A 257 -5.14 2.40 2.58
CA GLN A 257 -5.75 1.18 3.07
C GLN A 257 -6.60 1.45 4.32
N THR A 258 -6.08 2.24 5.26
CA THR A 258 -6.83 2.67 6.44
C THR A 258 -8.05 3.48 6.03
N ALA A 259 -7.91 4.46 5.15
CA ALA A 259 -9.05 5.28 4.68
C ALA A 259 -10.14 4.43 4.01
N ILE A 260 -9.78 3.49 3.13
CA ILE A 260 -10.71 2.57 2.47
C ILE A 260 -11.41 1.68 3.50
N ASN A 261 -10.67 1.12 4.46
CA ASN A 261 -11.25 0.27 5.49
C ASN A 261 -12.20 1.07 6.39
N THR A 262 -11.85 2.30 6.77
CA THR A 262 -12.69 3.16 7.59
C THR A 262 -13.95 3.60 6.84
N LEU A 263 -13.83 4.02 5.58
CA LEU A 263 -14.98 4.39 4.74
C LEU A 263 -15.87 3.19 4.44
N GLY A 264 -15.28 2.04 4.12
CA GLY A 264 -15.98 0.80 3.83
C GLY A 264 -16.73 0.27 5.05
N ALA A 265 -16.07 0.23 6.21
CA ALA A 265 -16.71 -0.13 7.48
C ALA A 265 -17.86 0.84 7.83
N GLY A 266 -17.66 2.14 7.61
CA GLY A 266 -18.72 3.14 7.76
C GLY A 266 -19.92 2.85 6.85
N LEU A 267 -19.68 2.61 5.56
CA LEU A 267 -20.73 2.31 4.58
C LEU A 267 -21.49 1.02 4.92
N LEU A 268 -20.77 -0.04 5.33
CA LEU A 268 -21.36 -1.30 5.79
C LEU A 268 -22.17 -1.12 7.07
N ALA A 269 -21.75 -0.23 7.98
CA ALA A 269 -22.52 0.10 9.18
C ALA A 269 -23.83 0.83 8.87
N TYR A 270 -23.95 1.48 7.71
CA TYR A 270 -25.22 2.08 7.23
C TYR A 270 -26.14 1.08 6.52
N LEU A 271 -25.65 -0.09 6.10
CA LEU A 271 -26.45 -1.09 5.40
C LEU A 271 -27.69 -1.54 6.19
N PRO A 272 -27.60 -1.80 7.52
CA PRO A 272 -28.77 -2.11 8.35
C PRO A 272 -29.83 -1.01 8.31
N ASN A 273 -29.43 0.26 8.36
CA ASN A 273 -30.36 1.39 8.32
C ASN A 273 -31.09 1.49 6.97
N LEU A 274 -30.38 1.22 5.86
CA LEU A 274 -30.99 1.15 4.53
C LEU A 274 -32.01 0.00 4.45
N PHE A 275 -31.70 -1.16 5.04
CA PHE A 275 -32.61 -2.30 5.11
C PHE A 275 -33.88 -1.96 5.89
N PHE A 276 -33.78 -1.31 7.05
CA PHE A 276 -34.94 -0.82 7.80
C PHE A 276 -35.77 0.18 6.97
N LEU A 277 -35.12 1.11 6.26
CA LEU A 277 -35.80 2.05 5.36
C LEU A 277 -36.58 1.34 4.25
N ILE A 278 -35.99 0.30 3.63
CA ILE A 278 -36.66 -0.53 2.62
C ILE A 278 -37.87 -1.25 3.22
N ILE A 279 -37.75 -1.82 4.44
CA ILE A 279 -38.87 -2.46 5.12
C ILE A 279 -39.98 -1.45 5.40
N ILE A 280 -39.66 -0.27 5.93
CA ILE A 280 -40.65 0.79 6.22
C ILE A 280 -41.35 1.18 4.93
N TRP A 281 -40.59 1.47 3.86
CA TRP A 281 -41.16 1.80 2.56
C TRP A 281 -42.08 0.70 2.03
N LEU A 282 -41.68 -0.58 2.16
CA LEU A 282 -42.50 -1.73 1.76
C LEU A 282 -43.79 -1.78 2.58
N LEU A 283 -43.71 -1.68 3.91
CA LEU A 283 -44.85 -1.68 4.82
C LEU A 283 -45.81 -0.54 4.52
N THR A 284 -45.30 0.69 4.42
CA THR A 284 -46.11 1.87 4.08
C THR A 284 -46.76 1.72 2.71
N SER A 285 -46.05 1.21 1.71
CA SER A 285 -46.62 0.98 0.37
C SER A 285 -47.75 -0.05 0.41
N TYR A 286 -47.60 -1.13 1.18
CA TYR A 286 -48.61 -2.19 1.31
C TYR A 286 -49.82 -1.70 2.10
N PHE A 287 -49.59 -0.95 3.18
CA PHE A 287 -50.65 -0.35 4.00
C PHE A 287 -51.50 0.64 3.18
N LEU A 288 -50.85 1.52 2.41
CA LEU A 288 -51.53 2.43 1.49
C LEU A 288 -52.31 1.68 0.40
N ARG A 289 -51.79 0.54 -0.07
CA ARG A 289 -52.47 -0.30 -1.06
C ARG A 289 -53.73 -0.95 -0.47
N VAL A 290 -53.67 -1.43 0.77
CA VAL A 290 -54.82 -2.03 1.47
C VAL A 290 -55.89 -0.97 1.76
N ILE A 291 -55.52 0.22 2.22
CA ILE A 291 -56.47 1.32 2.45
C ILE A 291 -57.20 1.66 1.14
N ARG A 292 -56.47 1.75 0.03
CA ARG A 292 -57.05 2.06 -1.28
C ARG A 292 -57.93 0.92 -1.83
N PHE A 293 -57.73 -0.31 -1.37
CA PHE A 293 -58.55 -1.48 -1.75
C PHE A 293 -59.83 -1.57 -0.90
N CYS A 294 -59.78 -1.18 0.37
CA CYS A 294 -60.96 -1.10 1.24
C CYS A 294 -61.82 0.16 1.03
N SER A 295 -61.31 1.19 0.34
CA SER A 295 -62.07 2.40 0.01
C SER A 295 -62.78 2.33 -1.36
N LEU A 296 -62.98 1.12 -1.89
CA LEU A 296 -63.73 0.80 -3.12
C LEU A 296 -64.87 -0.15 -2.74
#